data_AF-A0A523XDK2-F1
#
_entry.id   AF-A0A523XDK2-F1
#
_cell.length_a   1.000
_cell.length_b   1.000
_cell.length_c   1.000
_cell.angle_alpha   90.00
_cell.angle_beta   90.00
_cell.angle_gamma   90.00
#
_symmetry.space_group_name_H-M   'P 1'
#
loop_
_entity.id
_entity.type
_entity.pdbx_description
1 polymer ?
#
loop_
_entity_poly.entity_id
_entity_poly.type
_entity_poly.pdbx_seq_one_letter_code
_entity_poly.pdbx_strand_id
1 'polypeptide(L)'
;LGEFIKCARDQKGFFLEAHVKLRPVDFATDGIYLAGTAHGPKGIADSISQGRAAAAHALIPLISGEVENEPLVSVVNPALCIACQKCEEVCNFGAIGVNFDNEVLVSESNPLLCKGCGDCSAACPAGAITMQHFADDQIYPMITEAVKGDFIDERPRIVAFLCNWCSYAGADTCGVSRFQYPPNIRPIRVMCTGRIPKSFILQAFLEGADGVLIGGCHIGDCHYIEGNYDMLRRYNEIQETLESVGINPERYRLEWISASEGKRFSQVITEFVNKVKELGPLSKTGDKIEKKEKAKEGA
;
A
#
# COMPACT_ATOMS: atom_id res chain seq x y z
N LEU A 1 15.69 -18.39 -7.91
CA LEU A 1 16.64 -17.33 -7.51
C LEU A 1 15.93 -16.13 -6.90
N GLY A 2 15.02 -15.44 -7.61
CA GLY A 2 14.39 -14.22 -7.07
C GLY A 2 13.67 -14.37 -5.73
N GLU A 3 12.95 -15.48 -5.53
CA GLU A 3 12.32 -15.82 -4.23
C GLU A 3 13.34 -16.09 -3.10
N PHE A 4 14.54 -16.55 -3.45
CA PHE A 4 15.61 -16.84 -2.48
C PHE A 4 16.29 -15.55 -2.02
N ILE A 5 16.55 -14.62 -2.95
CA ILE A 5 17.21 -13.33 -2.66
C ILE A 5 16.22 -12.19 -2.37
N LYS A 6 14.90 -12.48 -2.33
CA LYS A 6 13.82 -11.52 -2.07
C LYS A 6 13.85 -10.30 -3.00
N CYS A 7 14.02 -10.55 -4.30
CA CYS A 7 14.03 -9.52 -5.34
C CYS A 7 12.83 -9.67 -6.28
N ALA A 8 12.15 -8.56 -6.55
CA ALA A 8 11.00 -8.50 -7.44
C ALA A 8 11.37 -8.83 -8.89
N ARG A 9 10.39 -9.34 -9.64
CA ARG A 9 10.49 -9.61 -11.07
C ARG A 9 9.38 -8.86 -11.81
N ASP A 10 9.66 -8.42 -13.03
CA ASP A 10 8.66 -7.87 -13.93
C ASP A 10 7.72 -8.97 -14.46
N GLN A 11 6.69 -8.56 -15.20
CA GLN A 11 5.71 -9.49 -15.81
C GLN A 11 6.33 -10.45 -16.84
N LYS A 12 7.55 -10.19 -17.31
CA LYS A 12 8.30 -11.02 -18.26
C LYS A 12 9.29 -11.96 -17.56
N GLY A 13 9.36 -11.90 -16.23
CA GLY A 13 10.22 -12.74 -15.40
C GLY A 13 11.65 -12.22 -15.25
N PHE A 14 11.98 -11.02 -15.74
CA PHE A 14 13.27 -10.37 -15.50
C PHE A 14 13.28 -9.71 -14.12
N PHE A 15 14.46 -9.55 -13.55
CA PHE A 15 14.61 -8.84 -12.29
C PHE A 15 14.28 -7.36 -12.44
N LEU A 16 13.48 -6.83 -11.51
CA LEU A 16 13.07 -5.43 -11.49
C LEU A 16 14.08 -4.60 -10.67
N GLU A 17 14.59 -3.54 -11.26
CA GLU A 17 15.44 -2.57 -10.58
C GLU A 17 14.67 -1.72 -9.56
N ALA A 18 15.38 -1.07 -8.64
CA ALA A 18 14.79 -0.16 -7.66
C ALA A 18 14.16 1.07 -8.34
N HIS A 19 14.83 1.64 -9.35
CA HIS A 19 14.29 2.76 -10.12
C HIS A 19 14.98 2.91 -11.48
N VAL A 20 14.21 2.90 -12.58
CA VAL A 20 14.68 2.92 -13.99
C VAL A 20 15.78 3.94 -14.31
N LYS A 21 15.73 5.13 -13.70
CA LYS A 21 16.71 6.22 -13.93
C LYS A 21 17.74 6.43 -12.83
N LEU A 22 17.31 6.51 -11.57
CA LEU A 22 18.17 6.88 -10.44
C LEU A 22 18.96 5.70 -9.87
N ARG A 23 18.39 4.49 -9.88
CA ARG A 23 18.97 3.28 -9.31
C ARG A 23 18.75 2.08 -10.27
N PRO A 24 19.32 2.13 -11.48
CA PRO A 24 19.04 1.13 -12.53
C PRO A 24 19.75 -0.21 -12.33
N VAL A 25 20.64 -0.30 -11.34
CA VAL A 25 21.43 -1.50 -11.02
C VAL A 25 21.25 -1.97 -9.58
N ASP A 26 20.37 -1.32 -8.83
CA ASP A 26 20.06 -1.68 -7.46
C ASP A 26 18.75 -2.46 -7.44
N PHE A 27 18.57 -3.31 -6.44
CA PHE A 27 17.25 -3.78 -6.04
C PHE A 27 16.65 -2.90 -4.94
N ALA A 28 15.34 -3.01 -4.72
CA ALA A 28 14.68 -2.46 -3.53
C ALA A 28 15.23 -3.10 -2.22
N THR A 29 15.78 -4.31 -2.33
CA THR A 29 16.53 -4.95 -1.25
C THR A 29 17.96 -4.43 -1.23
N ASP A 30 18.27 -3.57 -0.26
CA ASP A 30 19.60 -2.98 -0.12
C ASP A 30 20.71 -4.03 0.01
N GLY A 31 21.87 -3.72 -0.57
CA GLY A 31 23.01 -4.62 -0.65
C GLY A 31 22.94 -5.66 -1.77
N ILE A 32 21.83 -5.73 -2.52
CA ILE A 32 21.69 -6.58 -3.70
C ILE A 32 21.67 -5.72 -4.96
N TYR A 33 22.47 -6.12 -5.94
CA TYR A 33 22.66 -5.38 -7.20
C TYR A 33 22.41 -6.28 -8.40
N LEU A 34 22.17 -5.65 -9.54
CA LEU A 34 21.70 -6.27 -10.75
C LEU A 34 22.63 -5.95 -11.93
N ALA A 35 23.02 -6.97 -12.68
CA ALA A 35 23.86 -6.83 -13.86
C ALA A 35 23.52 -7.83 -14.96
N GLY A 36 23.65 -7.38 -16.21
CA GLY A 36 23.57 -8.23 -17.40
C GLY A 36 22.15 -8.57 -17.81
N THR A 37 21.98 -9.72 -18.46
CA THR A 37 20.72 -10.11 -19.10
C THR A 37 19.63 -10.54 -18.13
N ALA A 38 19.96 -10.74 -16.84
CA ALA A 38 18.99 -11.05 -15.80
C ALA A 38 18.02 -9.88 -15.52
N HIS A 39 18.43 -8.64 -15.83
CA HIS A 39 17.60 -7.43 -15.78
C HIS A 39 16.68 -7.27 -17.00
N GLY A 40 17.02 -7.90 -18.12
CA GLY A 40 16.32 -7.69 -19.38
C GLY A 40 17.22 -7.91 -20.59
N PRO A 41 16.66 -8.18 -21.79
CA PRO A 41 17.43 -8.35 -23.01
C PRO A 41 18.27 -7.10 -23.32
N LYS A 42 19.58 -7.27 -23.49
CA LYS A 42 20.52 -6.17 -23.78
C LYS A 42 21.79 -6.66 -24.48
N GLY A 43 22.55 -5.74 -25.04
CA GLY A 43 23.81 -6.04 -25.71
C GLY A 43 24.98 -6.34 -24.75
N ILE A 44 26.10 -6.79 -25.32
CA ILE A 44 27.33 -7.06 -24.56
C ILE A 44 27.86 -5.76 -23.90
N ALA A 45 27.90 -4.66 -24.64
CA ALA A 45 28.39 -3.38 -24.14
C ALA A 45 27.57 -2.86 -22.95
N ASP A 46 26.24 -2.98 -23.02
CA ASP A 46 25.34 -2.60 -21.93
C ASP A 46 25.53 -3.50 -20.71
N SER A 47 25.69 -4.81 -20.94
CA SER A 47 25.94 -5.78 -19.86
C SER A 47 27.26 -5.48 -19.12
N ILE A 48 28.31 -5.13 -19.85
CA ILE A 48 29.60 -4.73 -19.26
C ILE A 48 29.44 -3.43 -18.46
N SER A 49 28.74 -2.43 -19.01
CA SER A 49 28.48 -1.16 -18.31
C SER A 49 27.67 -1.38 -17.03
N GLN A 50 26.63 -2.22 -17.08
CA GLN A 50 25.81 -2.56 -15.92
C GLN A 50 26.62 -3.31 -14.86
N GLY A 51 27.49 -4.25 -15.27
CA GLY A 51 28.40 -4.95 -14.36
C GLY A 51 29.35 -4.01 -13.62
N ARG A 52 29.91 -3.01 -14.33
CA ARG A 52 30.75 -1.97 -13.71
C ARG A 52 29.96 -1.10 -12.73
N ALA A 53 28.74 -0.70 -13.08
CA ALA A 53 27.87 0.08 -12.20
C ALA A 53 27.47 -0.70 -10.95
N ALA A 54 27.06 -1.96 -11.09
CA ALA A 54 26.74 -2.84 -9.96
C ALA A 54 27.96 -3.03 -9.02
N ALA A 55 29.16 -3.23 -9.58
CA ALA A 55 30.38 -3.33 -8.79
C ALA A 55 30.70 -2.03 -8.04
N ALA A 56 30.54 -0.88 -8.69
CA ALA A 56 30.75 0.43 -8.05
C ALA A 56 29.76 0.66 -6.91
N HIS A 57 28.48 0.32 -7.10
CA HIS A 57 27.45 0.47 -6.07
C HIS A 57 27.66 -0.50 -4.91
N ALA A 58 28.05 -1.75 -5.18
CA ALA A 58 28.40 -2.73 -4.15
C ALA A 58 29.63 -2.32 -3.33
N LEU A 59 30.55 -1.57 -3.93
CA LEU A 59 31.74 -1.09 -3.25
C LEU A 59 31.45 0.01 -2.22
N ILE A 60 30.38 0.79 -2.41
CA ILE A 60 30.00 1.88 -1.48
C ILE A 60 29.84 1.37 -0.04
N PRO A 61 28.96 0.40 0.28
CA PRO A 61 28.80 -0.10 1.64
C PRO A 61 30.04 -0.87 2.15
N LEU A 62 30.80 -1.49 1.23
CA LEU A 62 32.03 -2.21 1.59
C LEU A 62 33.15 -1.25 2.02
N ILE A 63 33.23 -0.06 1.41
CA ILE A 63 34.20 0.97 1.80
C ILE A 63 33.76 1.71 3.06
N SER A 64 32.47 2.06 3.17
CA SER A 64 31.98 2.76 4.36
C SER A 64 32.10 1.89 5.62
N GLY A 65 31.94 0.56 5.49
CA GLY A 65 31.97 -0.37 6.61
C GLY A 65 30.71 -0.32 7.50
N GLU A 66 29.86 0.67 7.28
CA GLU A 66 28.58 0.88 7.94
C GLU A 66 27.52 1.31 6.94
N VAL A 67 26.26 1.02 7.26
CA VAL A 67 25.09 1.43 6.49
C VAL A 67 24.03 1.97 7.44
N GLU A 68 23.38 3.04 7.03
CA GLU A 68 22.22 3.57 7.73
C GLU A 68 20.96 2.91 7.18
N ASN A 69 20.07 2.50 8.09
CA ASN A 69 18.77 1.95 7.72
C ASN A 69 17.68 2.97 8.00
N GLU A 70 16.69 3.07 7.12
CA GLU A 70 15.54 3.94 7.35
C GLU A 70 14.77 3.44 8.58
N PRO A 71 14.42 4.31 9.54
CA PRO A 71 13.70 3.91 10.76
C PRO A 71 12.21 3.62 10.52
N LEU A 72 11.81 3.32 9.28
CA LEU A 72 10.44 2.97 8.88
C LEU A 72 10.16 1.48 9.12
N VAL A 73 10.44 0.99 10.32
CA VAL A 73 10.40 -0.45 10.64
C VAL A 73 9.17 -0.83 11.46
N SER A 74 8.79 -2.11 11.39
CA SER A 74 7.77 -2.69 12.27
C SER A 74 8.35 -2.99 13.65
N VAL A 75 7.58 -2.68 14.70
CA VAL A 75 7.91 -3.03 16.09
C VAL A 75 6.74 -3.81 16.67
N VAL A 76 7.06 -4.93 17.34
CA VAL A 76 6.05 -5.78 17.99
C VAL A 76 5.99 -5.44 19.47
N ASN A 77 4.78 -5.32 20.01
CA ASN A 77 4.52 -5.24 21.44
C ASN A 77 4.31 -6.67 21.98
N PRO A 78 5.24 -7.21 22.79
CA PRO A 78 5.14 -8.57 23.33
C PRO A 78 3.90 -8.80 24.18
N ALA A 79 3.41 -7.78 24.88
CA ALA A 79 2.25 -7.89 25.78
C ALA A 79 0.93 -8.11 25.05
N LEU A 80 0.85 -7.74 23.75
CA LEU A 80 -0.33 -7.94 22.91
C LEU A 80 -0.18 -9.13 21.95
N CYS A 81 1.04 -9.60 21.72
CA CYS A 81 1.30 -10.63 20.73
C CYS A 81 0.73 -11.99 21.18
N ILE A 82 -0.03 -12.64 20.30
CA ILE A 82 -0.58 -13.99 20.51
C ILE A 82 0.15 -15.07 19.70
N ALA A 83 1.32 -14.74 19.10
CA ALA A 83 2.12 -15.63 18.26
C ALA A 83 1.36 -16.43 17.19
N CYS A 84 0.32 -15.83 16.59
CA CYS A 84 -0.50 -16.48 15.56
C CYS A 84 0.19 -16.63 14.19
N GLN A 85 1.43 -16.14 14.03
CA GLN A 85 2.25 -16.20 12.81
C GLN A 85 1.70 -15.48 11.56
N LYS A 86 0.55 -14.80 11.65
CA LYS A 86 -0.03 -14.11 10.49
C LYS A 86 0.89 -13.01 9.91
N CYS A 87 1.68 -12.36 10.77
CA CYS A 87 2.67 -11.37 10.35
C CYS A 87 3.83 -11.96 9.55
N GLU A 88 4.21 -13.19 9.85
CA GLU A 88 5.28 -13.93 9.15
C GLU A 88 4.80 -14.35 7.76
N GLU A 89 3.55 -14.84 7.65
CA GLU A 89 2.92 -15.24 6.40
C GLU A 89 2.89 -14.11 5.35
N VAL A 90 2.59 -12.88 5.77
CA VAL A 90 2.50 -11.72 4.86
C VAL A 90 3.84 -11.02 4.61
N CYS A 91 4.93 -11.45 5.26
CA CYS A 91 6.21 -10.76 5.15
C CYS A 91 7.03 -11.26 3.94
N ASN A 92 7.03 -10.47 2.86
CA ASN A 92 7.81 -10.77 1.66
C ASN A 92 9.34 -10.77 1.87
N PHE A 93 9.82 -10.20 2.98
CA PHE A 93 11.25 -10.01 3.26
C PHE A 93 11.80 -10.94 4.34
N GLY A 94 10.95 -11.75 4.99
CA GLY A 94 11.36 -12.56 6.14
C GLY A 94 11.85 -11.72 7.32
N ALA A 95 11.34 -10.49 7.45
CA ALA A 95 11.77 -9.52 8.45
C ALA A 95 11.05 -9.66 9.79
N ILE A 96 10.06 -10.56 9.90
CA ILE A 96 9.31 -10.81 11.13
C ILE A 96 8.95 -12.29 11.18
N GLY A 97 9.09 -12.89 12.36
CA GLY A 97 8.79 -14.31 12.59
C GLY A 97 8.57 -14.58 14.08
N VAL A 98 8.06 -15.76 14.43
CA VAL A 98 7.90 -16.15 15.83
C VAL A 98 9.20 -16.68 16.41
N ASN A 99 9.62 -16.09 17.53
CA ASN A 99 10.75 -16.51 18.35
C ASN A 99 10.24 -17.08 19.69
N PHE A 100 11.00 -18.01 20.27
CA PHE A 100 10.74 -18.56 21.59
C PHE A 100 11.71 -17.91 22.57
N ASP A 101 11.24 -16.90 23.30
CA ASP A 101 12.03 -16.19 24.30
C ASP A 101 11.36 -16.26 25.68
N ASN A 102 12.14 -16.56 26.72
CA ASN A 102 11.67 -16.64 28.12
C ASN A 102 10.38 -17.47 28.32
N GLU A 103 10.28 -18.64 27.66
CA GLU A 103 9.11 -19.54 27.69
C GLU A 103 7.84 -18.99 27.03
N VAL A 104 7.93 -17.85 26.34
CA VAL A 104 6.83 -17.21 25.62
C VAL A 104 7.12 -17.21 24.12
N LEU A 105 6.13 -17.64 23.33
CA LEU A 105 6.15 -17.47 21.88
C LEU A 105 5.75 -16.03 21.57
N VAL A 106 6.64 -15.28 20.92
CA VAL A 106 6.39 -13.89 20.53
C VAL A 106 6.94 -13.63 19.14
N SER A 107 6.24 -12.82 18.35
CA SER A 107 6.78 -12.36 17.07
C SER A 107 7.85 -11.29 17.29
N GLU A 108 8.98 -11.42 16.60
CA GLU A 108 10.07 -10.46 16.63
C GLU A 108 10.35 -9.95 15.22
N SER A 109 10.54 -8.64 15.07
CA SER A 109 10.90 -8.02 13.80
C SER A 109 12.39 -7.71 13.75
N ASN A 110 13.07 -8.16 12.70
CA ASN A 110 14.42 -7.74 12.37
C ASN A 110 14.37 -6.41 11.60
N PRO A 111 14.79 -5.29 12.22
CA PRO A 111 14.71 -3.98 11.59
C PRO A 111 15.58 -3.87 10.33
N LEU A 112 16.69 -4.62 10.23
CA LEU A 112 17.60 -4.58 9.07
C LEU A 112 16.99 -5.20 7.80
N LEU A 113 16.07 -6.14 7.97
CA LEU A 113 15.35 -6.76 6.86
C LEU A 113 14.03 -6.05 6.55
N CYS A 114 13.48 -5.30 7.52
CA CYS A 114 12.19 -4.66 7.37
C CYS A 114 12.29 -3.46 6.41
N LYS A 115 11.53 -3.51 5.31
CA LYS A 115 11.45 -2.44 4.32
C LYS A 115 10.29 -1.46 4.55
N GLY A 116 9.54 -1.62 5.64
CA GLY A 116 8.53 -0.64 6.04
C GLY A 116 7.21 -0.65 5.29
N CYS A 117 6.85 -1.75 4.62
CA CYS A 117 5.61 -1.82 3.84
C CYS A 117 4.34 -1.72 4.71
N GLY A 118 4.38 -2.23 5.95
CA GLY A 118 3.27 -2.16 6.89
C GLY A 118 2.23 -3.28 6.84
N ASP A 119 2.42 -4.29 5.99
CA ASP A 119 1.42 -5.35 5.81
C ASP A 119 1.23 -6.21 7.06
N CYS A 120 2.31 -6.53 7.76
CA CYS A 120 2.26 -7.26 9.03
C CYS A 120 1.44 -6.52 10.10
N SER A 121 1.51 -5.19 10.13
CA SER A 121 0.70 -4.35 11.02
C SER A 121 -0.78 -4.42 10.65
N ALA A 122 -1.11 -4.33 9.36
CA ALA A 122 -2.48 -4.47 8.90
C ALA A 122 -3.06 -5.89 9.08
N ALA A 123 -2.21 -6.92 9.03
CA ALA A 123 -2.58 -8.31 9.18
C ALA A 123 -2.71 -8.77 10.64
N CYS A 124 -2.14 -8.03 11.60
CA CYS A 124 -2.10 -8.44 12.99
C CYS A 124 -3.49 -8.37 13.64
N PRO A 125 -4.13 -9.51 13.99
CA PRO A 125 -5.47 -9.47 14.59
C PRO A 125 -5.46 -8.93 16.03
N ALA A 126 -4.32 -8.98 16.71
CA ALA A 126 -4.17 -8.49 18.08
C ALA A 126 -3.79 -7.00 18.17
N GLY A 127 -3.52 -6.33 17.03
CA GLY A 127 -3.02 -4.96 17.03
C GLY A 127 -1.64 -4.81 17.69
N ALA A 128 -0.85 -5.89 17.74
CA ALA A 128 0.43 -5.93 18.45
C ALA A 128 1.59 -5.29 17.67
N ILE A 129 1.39 -4.89 16.42
CA ILE A 129 2.47 -4.44 15.53
C ILE A 129 2.25 -3.00 15.11
N THR A 130 3.23 -2.15 15.40
CA THR A 130 3.23 -0.73 15.04
C THR A 130 4.28 -0.45 13.97
N MET A 131 3.94 0.36 12.97
CA MET A 131 4.90 0.88 12.00
C MET A 131 5.44 2.22 12.48
N GLN A 132 6.75 2.33 12.65
CA GLN A 132 7.39 3.61 12.97
C GLN A 132 7.13 4.64 11.85
N HIS A 133 6.83 5.89 12.22
CA HIS A 133 6.41 7.01 11.35
C HIS A 133 5.09 6.83 10.55
N PHE A 134 4.43 5.68 10.62
CA PHE A 134 3.11 5.42 10.05
C PHE A 134 2.26 4.59 11.02
N ALA A 135 2.31 4.97 12.29
CA ALA A 135 1.65 4.27 13.38
C ALA A 135 0.14 4.51 13.34
N ASP A 136 -0.64 3.58 13.89
CA ASP A 136 -2.10 3.71 13.93
C ASP A 136 -2.54 4.99 14.65
N ASP A 137 -1.85 5.36 15.73
CA ASP A 137 -2.06 6.60 16.50
C ASP A 137 -1.77 7.89 15.71
N GLN A 138 -1.07 7.80 14.58
CA GLN A 138 -0.85 8.90 13.65
C GLN A 138 -1.93 8.89 12.55
N ILE A 139 -2.27 7.73 12.01
CA ILE A 139 -3.20 7.60 10.87
C ILE A 139 -4.66 7.79 11.30
N TYR A 140 -5.07 7.27 12.46
CA TYR A 140 -6.46 7.44 12.94
C TYR A 140 -6.86 8.92 13.07
N PRO A 141 -6.07 9.79 13.73
CA PRO A 141 -6.36 11.23 13.72
C PRO A 141 -6.40 11.85 12.32
N MET A 142 -5.54 11.41 11.39
CA MET A 142 -5.59 11.89 10.00
C MET A 142 -6.92 11.52 9.33
N ILE A 143 -7.45 10.31 9.56
CA ILE A 143 -8.77 9.89 9.05
C ILE A 143 -9.87 10.78 9.63
N THR A 144 -9.87 10.94 10.95
CA THR A 144 -10.86 11.76 11.67
C THR A 144 -10.83 13.21 11.17
N GLU A 145 -9.66 13.82 10.97
CA GLU A 145 -9.56 15.20 10.46
C GLU A 145 -9.84 15.29 8.95
N ALA A 146 -9.54 14.24 8.18
CA ALA A 146 -9.84 14.20 6.74
C ALA A 146 -11.33 14.30 6.45
N VAL A 147 -12.23 14.04 7.40
CA VAL A 147 -13.68 14.21 7.19
C VAL A 147 -14.27 15.46 7.86
N LYS A 148 -13.46 16.22 8.60
CA LYS A 148 -13.84 17.45 9.32
C LYS A 148 -13.49 18.74 8.57
N GLY A 149 -14.05 19.87 8.99
CA GLY A 149 -13.73 21.20 8.46
C GLY A 149 -14.61 21.64 7.29
N ASP A 150 -14.39 22.87 6.86
CA ASP A 150 -15.16 23.53 5.79
C ASP A 150 -14.71 23.00 4.44
N PHE A 151 -15.66 22.51 3.65
CA PHE A 151 -15.43 22.11 2.27
C PHE A 151 -15.95 23.19 1.34
N ILE A 152 -15.26 23.43 0.22
CA ILE A 152 -15.75 24.34 -0.84
C ILE A 152 -17.07 23.81 -1.40
N ASP A 153 -17.11 22.51 -1.67
CA ASP A 153 -18.33 21.74 -1.95
C ASP A 153 -18.65 20.93 -0.69
N GLU A 154 -19.74 21.23 0.04
CA GLU A 154 -20.06 20.58 1.33
C GLU A 154 -19.94 19.04 1.31
N ARG A 155 -20.24 18.42 0.16
CA ARG A 155 -20.15 16.97 -0.13
C ARG A 155 -19.86 16.67 -1.62
N PRO A 156 -19.31 15.49 -1.96
CA PRO A 156 -18.94 14.39 -1.06
C PRO A 156 -17.60 14.61 -0.37
N ARG A 157 -17.45 14.00 0.82
CA ARG A 157 -16.19 13.93 1.57
C ARG A 157 -15.53 12.59 1.30
N ILE A 158 -14.39 12.59 0.62
CA ILE A 158 -13.69 11.36 0.24
C ILE A 158 -12.33 11.28 0.91
N VAL A 159 -12.12 10.22 1.70
CA VAL A 159 -10.80 9.89 2.26
C VAL A 159 -10.08 9.00 1.24
N ALA A 160 -8.86 9.39 0.84
CA ALA A 160 -8.09 8.63 -0.14
C ALA A 160 -6.78 8.12 0.48
N PHE A 161 -6.62 6.80 0.64
CA PHE A 161 -5.34 6.22 1.07
C PHE A 161 -4.47 5.95 -0.15
N LEU A 162 -3.31 6.60 -0.24
CA LEU A 162 -2.44 6.54 -1.41
C LEU A 162 -1.08 5.93 -1.04
N CYS A 163 -0.68 4.90 -1.77
CA CYS A 163 0.67 4.34 -1.73
C CYS A 163 1.70 5.39 -2.13
N ASN A 164 2.71 5.58 -1.29
CA ASN A 164 3.81 6.54 -1.46
C ASN A 164 4.47 6.43 -2.83
N TRP A 165 4.80 5.21 -3.26
CA TRP A 165 5.63 4.94 -4.43
C TRP A 165 4.92 5.14 -5.77
N CYS A 166 3.60 4.99 -5.79
CA CYS A 166 2.82 5.00 -7.03
C CYS A 166 1.72 6.06 -6.99
N SER A 167 0.59 5.80 -6.32
CA SER A 167 -0.56 6.69 -6.45
C SER A 167 -0.39 8.06 -5.78
N TYR A 168 0.41 8.15 -4.71
CA TYR A 168 0.76 9.46 -4.13
C TYR A 168 1.66 10.25 -5.09
N ALA A 169 2.70 9.61 -5.66
CA ALA A 169 3.51 10.22 -6.71
C ALA A 169 2.70 10.53 -7.99
N GLY A 170 1.67 9.74 -8.30
CA GLY A 170 0.70 10.00 -9.37
C GLY A 170 -0.13 11.26 -9.09
N ALA A 171 -0.50 11.49 -7.83
CA ALA A 171 -1.12 12.73 -7.38
C ALA A 171 -0.19 13.93 -7.55
N ASP A 172 1.10 13.79 -7.20
CA ASP A 172 2.11 14.82 -7.40
C ASP A 172 2.30 15.12 -8.89
N THR A 173 2.41 14.09 -9.73
CA THR A 173 2.48 14.24 -11.20
C THR A 173 1.24 14.93 -11.75
N CYS A 174 0.05 14.62 -11.21
CA CYS A 174 -1.20 15.31 -11.57
C CYS A 174 -1.12 16.81 -11.26
N GLY A 175 -0.61 17.18 -10.08
CA GLY A 175 -0.41 18.55 -9.65
C GLY A 175 0.61 19.31 -10.53
N VAL A 176 1.79 18.73 -10.73
CA VAL A 176 2.85 19.29 -11.60
C VAL A 176 2.35 19.50 -13.03
N SER A 177 1.56 18.55 -13.54
CA SER A 177 0.98 18.61 -14.89
C SER A 177 -0.27 19.48 -14.99
N ARG A 178 -0.76 20.00 -13.85
CA ARG A 178 -1.95 20.85 -13.74
C ARG A 178 -3.25 20.19 -14.25
N PHE A 179 -3.34 18.87 -14.21
CA PHE A 179 -4.61 18.19 -14.52
C PHE A 179 -5.63 18.49 -13.42
N GLN A 180 -6.75 19.10 -13.80
CA GLN A 180 -7.79 19.50 -12.87
C GLN A 180 -8.69 18.30 -12.52
N TYR A 181 -9.15 18.26 -11.27
CA TYR A 181 -10.12 17.29 -10.76
C TYR A 181 -10.91 17.95 -9.60
N PRO A 182 -12.07 17.39 -9.21
CA PRO A 182 -12.86 17.96 -8.11
C PRO A 182 -12.13 17.94 -6.75
N PRO A 183 -12.20 18.99 -5.92
CA PRO A 183 -11.44 19.14 -4.67
C PRO A 183 -12.02 18.34 -3.49
N ASN A 184 -12.73 17.24 -3.76
CA ASN A 184 -13.50 16.47 -2.77
C ASN A 184 -12.68 15.38 -2.07
N ILE A 185 -11.48 15.08 -2.55
CA ILE A 185 -10.61 14.05 -1.97
C ILE A 185 -9.62 14.67 -0.97
N ARG A 186 -9.33 13.93 0.10
CA ARG A 186 -8.26 14.25 1.05
C ARG A 186 -7.31 13.06 1.17
N PRO A 187 -6.10 13.16 0.59
CA PRO A 187 -5.17 12.06 0.55
C PRO A 187 -4.48 11.85 1.90
N ILE A 188 -4.42 10.60 2.36
CA ILE A 188 -3.61 10.11 3.46
C ILE A 188 -2.53 9.21 2.86
N ARG A 189 -1.27 9.55 3.11
CA ARG A 189 -0.13 8.80 2.60
C ARG A 189 0.10 7.55 3.45
N VAL A 190 0.33 6.42 2.79
CA VAL A 190 0.85 5.19 3.39
C VAL A 190 2.01 4.67 2.54
N MET A 191 2.96 3.93 3.13
CA MET A 191 4.08 3.41 2.35
C MET A 191 3.65 2.39 1.29
N CYS A 192 2.68 1.54 1.62
CA CYS A 192 2.10 0.55 0.73
C CYS A 192 0.59 0.45 0.95
N THR A 193 -0.17 0.01 -0.05
CA THR A 193 -1.56 -0.36 0.16
C THR A 193 -1.73 -1.54 1.12
N GLY A 194 -0.73 -2.43 1.22
CA GLY A 194 -0.70 -3.51 2.21
C GLY A 194 -0.80 -3.01 3.66
N ARG A 195 -0.39 -1.75 3.93
CA ARG A 195 -0.51 -1.12 5.26
C ARG A 195 -1.94 -0.85 5.69
N ILE A 196 -2.92 -0.87 4.80
CA ILE A 196 -4.28 -0.40 5.06
C ILE A 196 -5.12 -1.56 5.65
N PRO A 197 -5.35 -1.63 6.97
CA PRO A 197 -6.29 -2.59 7.55
C PRO A 197 -7.74 -2.21 7.21
N LYS A 198 -8.64 -3.19 7.35
CA LYS A 198 -10.09 -2.99 7.25
C LYS A 198 -10.59 -1.90 8.20
N SER A 199 -9.99 -1.79 9.38
CA SER A 199 -10.37 -0.82 10.41
C SER A 199 -10.22 0.63 9.96
N PHE A 200 -9.25 0.97 9.10
CA PHE A 200 -9.11 2.32 8.56
C PHE A 200 -10.28 2.70 7.66
N ILE A 201 -10.74 1.76 6.84
CA ILE A 201 -11.87 1.95 5.92
C ILE A 201 -13.16 2.15 6.72
N LEU A 202 -13.39 1.26 7.70
CA LEU A 202 -14.56 1.35 8.57
C LEU A 202 -14.54 2.63 9.42
N GLN A 203 -13.38 3.03 9.94
CA GLN A 203 -13.24 4.29 10.68
C GLN A 203 -13.58 5.49 9.80
N ALA A 204 -13.10 5.53 8.55
CA ALA A 204 -13.40 6.64 7.65
C ALA A 204 -14.90 6.81 7.43
N PHE A 205 -15.65 5.72 7.22
CA PHE A 205 -17.10 5.78 7.14
C PHE A 205 -17.77 6.15 8.46
N LEU A 206 -17.31 5.61 9.59
CA LEU A 206 -17.82 5.92 10.93
C LEU A 206 -17.70 7.42 11.26
N GLU A 207 -16.61 8.05 10.84
CA GLU A 207 -16.33 9.48 11.06
C GLU A 207 -17.09 10.39 10.07
N GLY A 208 -17.73 9.81 9.04
CA GLY A 208 -18.62 10.52 8.12
C GLY A 208 -18.08 10.75 6.71
N ALA A 209 -17.14 9.92 6.24
CA ALA A 209 -16.78 9.89 4.82
C ALA A 209 -17.98 9.43 3.97
N ASP A 210 -18.18 10.08 2.82
CA ASP A 210 -19.15 9.67 1.81
C ASP A 210 -18.59 8.61 0.86
N GLY A 211 -17.26 8.53 0.78
CA GLY A 211 -16.55 7.52 0.03
C GLY A 211 -15.11 7.35 0.50
N VAL A 212 -14.54 6.18 0.23
CA VAL A 212 -13.15 5.84 0.53
C VAL A 212 -12.48 5.33 -0.73
N LEU A 213 -11.36 5.94 -1.11
CA LEU A 213 -10.54 5.54 -2.25
C LEU A 213 -9.23 4.93 -1.76
N ILE A 214 -8.80 3.83 -2.37
CA ILE A 214 -7.44 3.30 -2.20
C ILE A 214 -6.71 3.37 -3.55
N GLY A 215 -5.56 4.02 -3.56
CA GLY A 215 -4.65 4.08 -4.70
C GLY A 215 -3.38 3.27 -4.44
N GLY A 216 -3.11 2.27 -5.28
CA GLY A 216 -1.89 1.45 -5.23
C GLY A 216 -1.09 1.41 -6.53
N CYS A 217 0.04 0.72 -6.47
CA CYS A 217 0.79 0.32 -7.66
C CYS A 217 0.01 -0.70 -8.48
N HIS A 218 0.23 -0.73 -9.79
CA HIS A 218 -0.27 -1.81 -10.65
C HIS A 218 0.13 -3.19 -10.12
N ILE A 219 -0.75 -4.16 -10.34
CA ILE A 219 -0.51 -5.55 -9.95
C ILE A 219 0.72 -6.06 -10.71
N GLY A 220 1.70 -6.59 -9.97
CA GLY A 220 3.03 -6.94 -10.48
C GLY A 220 4.11 -5.87 -10.30
N ASP A 221 3.73 -4.61 -10.03
CA ASP A 221 4.66 -3.47 -9.93
C ASP A 221 4.79 -2.95 -8.49
N CYS A 222 4.42 -3.75 -7.48
CA CYS A 222 4.51 -3.31 -6.10
C CYS A 222 5.97 -3.08 -5.70
N HIS A 223 6.27 -1.92 -5.12
CA HIS A 223 7.58 -1.63 -4.54
C HIS A 223 7.99 -2.66 -3.47
N TYR A 224 7.01 -3.24 -2.78
CA TYR A 224 7.21 -4.23 -1.72
C TYR A 224 6.77 -5.64 -2.12
N ILE A 225 6.90 -5.97 -3.41
CA ILE A 225 6.64 -7.29 -4.01
C ILE A 225 5.14 -7.62 -4.09
N GLU A 226 4.46 -7.90 -2.98
CA GLU A 226 3.08 -8.40 -3.02
C GLU A 226 2.05 -7.64 -2.16
N GLY A 227 2.43 -6.55 -1.47
CA GLY A 227 1.50 -5.86 -0.55
C GLY A 227 0.21 -5.31 -1.21
N ASN A 228 0.21 -5.08 -2.52
CA ASN A 228 -1.02 -4.71 -3.26
C ASN A 228 -1.94 -5.91 -3.54
N TYR A 229 -1.42 -7.14 -3.62
CA TYR A 229 -2.24 -8.36 -3.68
C TYR A 229 -2.94 -8.62 -2.34
N ASP A 230 -2.25 -8.39 -1.22
CA ASP A 230 -2.86 -8.43 0.12
C ASP A 230 -4.00 -7.42 0.26
N MET A 231 -3.80 -6.19 -0.23
CA MET A 231 -4.88 -5.19 -0.27
C MET A 231 -6.04 -5.65 -1.17
N LEU A 232 -5.78 -6.25 -2.34
CA LEU A 232 -6.83 -6.73 -3.23
C LEU A 232 -7.71 -7.80 -2.55
N ARG A 233 -7.10 -8.72 -1.77
CA ARG A 233 -7.84 -9.68 -0.94
C ARG A 233 -8.72 -8.97 0.09
N ARG A 234 -8.15 -8.05 0.88
CA ARG A 234 -8.89 -7.28 1.89
C ARG A 234 -9.99 -6.41 1.27
N TYR A 235 -9.79 -5.89 0.06
CA TYR A 235 -10.77 -5.11 -0.70
C TYR A 235 -12.01 -5.95 -1.01
N ASN A 236 -11.84 -7.18 -1.50
CA ASN A 236 -12.97 -8.07 -1.78
C ASN A 236 -13.73 -8.43 -0.49
N GLU A 237 -13.00 -8.71 0.60
CA GLU A 237 -13.62 -9.05 1.89
C GLU A 237 -14.44 -7.90 2.50
N ILE A 238 -13.97 -6.65 2.36
CA ILE A 238 -14.68 -5.50 2.94
C ILE A 238 -15.89 -5.07 2.10
N GLN A 239 -15.92 -5.35 0.79
CA GLN A 239 -17.10 -5.09 -0.07
C GLN A 239 -18.35 -5.80 0.49
N GLU A 240 -18.22 -7.09 0.84
CA GLU A 240 -19.30 -7.87 1.46
C GLU A 240 -19.68 -7.32 2.85
N THR A 241 -18.68 -6.90 3.62
CA THR A 241 -18.89 -6.30 4.94
C THR A 241 -19.69 -5.00 4.84
N LEU A 242 -19.37 -4.11 3.90
CA LEU A 242 -20.07 -2.85 3.68
C LEU A 242 -21.54 -3.07 3.32
N GLU A 243 -21.83 -4.01 2.40
CA GLU A 243 -23.21 -4.35 2.04
C GLU A 243 -23.99 -4.86 3.27
N SER A 244 -23.38 -5.70 4.09
CA SER A 244 -24.01 -6.27 5.29
C SER A 244 -24.38 -5.23 6.35
N VAL A 245 -23.61 -4.14 6.44
CA VAL A 245 -23.86 -3.03 7.37
C VAL A 245 -24.66 -1.88 6.73
N GLY A 246 -25.15 -2.08 5.50
CA GLY A 246 -26.00 -1.11 4.81
C GLY A 246 -25.24 0.06 4.18
N ILE A 247 -23.95 -0.06 3.89
CA ILE A 247 -23.19 0.92 3.12
C ILE A 247 -23.08 0.42 1.68
N ASN A 248 -23.45 1.24 0.70
CA ASN A 248 -23.33 0.86 -0.71
C ASN A 248 -21.85 0.60 -1.05
N PRO A 249 -21.49 -0.61 -1.50
CA PRO A 249 -20.10 -0.97 -1.79
C PRO A 249 -19.44 -0.08 -2.86
N GLU A 250 -20.22 0.58 -3.72
CA GLU A 250 -19.71 1.56 -4.70
C GLU A 250 -19.13 2.84 -4.05
N ARG A 251 -19.32 3.05 -2.74
CA ARG A 251 -18.64 4.11 -1.96
C ARG A 251 -17.20 3.75 -1.61
N TYR A 252 -16.76 2.54 -1.90
CA TYR A 252 -15.40 2.08 -1.62
C TYR A 252 -14.74 1.59 -2.92
N ARG A 253 -13.67 2.29 -3.35
CA ARG A 253 -13.04 2.06 -4.65
C ARG A 253 -11.54 1.77 -4.47
N LEU A 254 -11.05 0.75 -5.17
CA LEU A 254 -9.62 0.43 -5.27
C LEU A 254 -9.15 0.64 -6.70
N GLU A 255 -8.06 1.39 -6.86
CA GLU A 255 -7.50 1.75 -8.16
C GLU A 255 -5.99 1.62 -8.19
N TRP A 256 -5.50 1.27 -9.37
CA TRP A 256 -4.07 1.11 -9.64
C TRP A 256 -3.59 2.27 -10.51
N ILE A 257 -2.69 3.08 -9.95
CA ILE A 257 -2.22 4.33 -10.55
C ILE A 257 -0.72 4.42 -10.31
N SER A 258 0.07 4.36 -11.37
CA SER A 258 1.53 4.49 -11.32
C SER A 258 1.98 5.92 -11.04
N ALA A 259 3.26 6.08 -10.69
CA ALA A 259 3.84 7.38 -10.35
C ALA A 259 3.72 8.43 -11.49
N SER A 260 3.74 8.01 -12.75
CA SER A 260 3.67 8.91 -13.92
C SER A 260 2.25 9.10 -14.45
N GLU A 261 1.25 8.45 -13.87
CA GLU A 261 -0.12 8.40 -14.37
C GLU A 261 -1.00 9.57 -13.84
N GLY A 262 -0.47 10.80 -13.86
CA GLY A 262 -1.19 11.98 -13.35
C GLY A 262 -2.54 12.25 -14.03
N LYS A 263 -2.64 11.99 -15.34
CA LYS A 263 -3.91 12.11 -16.08
C LYS A 263 -4.93 11.05 -15.66
N ARG A 264 -4.48 9.82 -15.41
CA ARG A 264 -5.34 8.73 -14.90
C ARG A 264 -5.84 9.07 -13.50
N PHE A 265 -4.95 9.61 -12.65
CA PHE A 265 -5.31 10.06 -11.31
C PHE A 265 -6.46 11.08 -11.34
N SER A 266 -6.37 12.12 -12.17
CA SER A 266 -7.44 13.12 -12.29
C SER A 266 -8.75 12.52 -12.81
N GLN A 267 -8.67 11.58 -13.77
CA GLN A 267 -9.84 10.88 -14.32
C GLN A 267 -10.54 10.02 -13.25
N VAL A 268 -9.78 9.16 -12.56
CA VAL A 268 -10.28 8.28 -11.50
C VAL A 268 -10.99 9.08 -10.41
N ILE A 269 -10.38 10.19 -9.95
CA ILE A 269 -11.01 11.04 -8.93
C ILE A 269 -12.30 11.65 -9.44
N THR A 270 -12.29 12.20 -10.65
CA THR A 270 -13.48 12.82 -11.24
C THR A 270 -14.63 11.82 -11.35
N GLU A 271 -14.35 10.62 -11.85
CA GLU A 271 -15.32 9.53 -11.93
C GLU A 271 -15.85 9.14 -10.55
N PHE A 272 -14.96 8.96 -9.57
CA PHE A 272 -15.37 8.52 -8.24
C PHE A 272 -16.17 9.58 -7.50
N VAL A 273 -15.77 10.86 -7.61
CA VAL A 273 -16.53 11.98 -7.04
C VAL A 273 -17.92 12.05 -7.65
N ASN A 274 -18.05 11.94 -8.97
CA ASN A 274 -19.35 11.95 -9.64
C ASN A 274 -20.22 10.77 -9.17
N LYS A 275 -19.64 9.57 -9.07
CA LYS A 275 -20.33 8.39 -8.58
C LYS A 275 -20.85 8.57 -7.14
N VAL A 276 -20.03 9.11 -6.24
CA VAL A 276 -20.45 9.36 -4.85
C VAL A 276 -21.47 10.51 -4.78
N LYS A 277 -21.39 11.52 -5.67
CA LYS A 277 -22.42 12.57 -5.80
C LYS A 277 -23.78 11.98 -6.18
N GLU A 278 -23.82 11.02 -7.11
CA GLU A 278 -25.05 10.32 -7.50
C GLU A 278 -25.67 9.51 -6.34
N LEU A 279 -24.83 8.87 -5.52
CA LEU A 279 -25.28 8.15 -4.32
C LEU A 279 -25.74 9.09 -3.20
N GLY A 280 -25.33 10.35 -3.27
CA GLY A 280 -25.62 11.36 -2.27
C GLY A 280 -24.87 11.15 -0.94
N PRO A 281 -25.17 12.00 0.05
CA PRO A 281 -24.57 11.95 1.38
C PRO A 281 -24.80 10.61 2.09
N LEU A 282 -23.75 9.99 2.66
CA LEU A 282 -23.94 8.84 3.54
C LEU A 282 -24.64 9.30 4.83
N SER A 283 -25.76 8.65 5.15
CA SER A 283 -26.56 8.95 6.34
C SER A 283 -25.99 8.24 7.58
N LYS A 284 -26.34 8.72 8.78
CA LYS A 284 -25.93 8.08 10.05
C LYS A 284 -26.44 6.63 10.20
N THR A 285 -27.46 6.25 9.43
CA THR A 285 -28.05 4.90 9.44
C THR A 285 -27.59 4.06 8.24
N GLY A 286 -26.57 4.50 7.49
CA GLY A 286 -26.12 3.87 6.25
C GLY A 286 -26.90 4.34 5.02
N ASP A 287 -26.66 3.71 3.88
CA ASP A 287 -27.49 3.84 2.69
C ASP A 287 -28.78 3.03 2.90
N LYS A 288 -29.92 3.58 2.47
CA LYS A 288 -31.16 2.79 2.36
C LYS A 288 -31.04 1.86 1.16
N ILE A 289 -30.31 0.77 1.32
CA ILE A 289 -30.19 -0.25 0.28
C ILE A 289 -31.55 -0.94 0.16
N GLU A 290 -32.32 -0.61 -0.88
CA GLU A 290 -33.44 -1.46 -1.29
C GLU A 290 -32.83 -2.82 -1.65
N LYS A 291 -33.04 -3.83 -0.80
CA LYS A 291 -32.67 -5.21 -1.13
C LYS A 291 -33.39 -5.53 -2.44
N LYS A 292 -32.64 -5.63 -3.55
CA LYS A 292 -33.16 -6.26 -4.74
C LYS A 292 -33.56 -7.67 -4.32
N GLU A 293 -34.87 -7.93 -4.26
CA GLU A 293 -35.38 -9.28 -4.13
C GLU A 293 -34.72 -10.06 -5.27
N LYS A 294 -33.77 -10.94 -4.94
CA LYS A 294 -33.32 -11.95 -5.89
C LYS A 294 -34.58 -12.73 -6.22
N ALA A 295 -35.13 -12.48 -7.40
CA ALA A 295 -36.24 -13.24 -7.93
C ALA A 295 -35.86 -14.72 -7.79
N LYS A 296 -36.57 -15.41 -6.89
CA LYS A 296 -36.62 -16.88 -6.90
C LYS A 296 -37.42 -17.27 -8.13
N GLU A 297 -36.82 -17.13 -9.30
CA GLU A 297 -37.09 -18.04 -10.41
C GLU A 297 -36.32 -19.32 -10.04
N GLY A 298 -36.90 -20.44 -9.63
CA GLY A 298 -38.24 -20.97 -9.82
C GLY A 298 -38.07 -22.39 -10.36
N ALA A 299 -38.43 -23.39 -9.55
CA ALA A 299 -38.63 -24.82 -9.86
C ALA A 299 -37.43 -25.67 -10.34
#